data_AF-A0AAU1D883-F1
#
_entry.id   AF-A0AAU1D883-F1
#
_cell.length_a   1.000
_cell.length_b   1.000
_cell.length_c   1.000
_cell.angle_alpha   90.00
_cell.angle_beta   90.00
_cell.angle_gamma   90.00
#
_symmetry.space_group_name_H-M   'P 1'
#
loop_
_entity.id
_entity.type
_entity.pdbx_description
1 polymer ?
#
loop_
_entity_poly.entity_id
_entity_poly.type
_entity_poly.pdbx_seq_one_letter_code
_entity_poly.pdbx_strand_id
1 'polypeptide(L)'
;MEARAMEAYVAHLGGHHRAATVLSMGVARIRCGLGDTRAGEDVMRATAAWQRLHDDRAAVAHGRELLHLWAHLEDKGLLTPAHSEAMRQVRRRLVTLGVAPAQDLDVPAPHSGHQWPSEEQRLREASRRARANEYCRSTGQGGPSAL
;
A
#
# COMPACT_ATOMS: atom_id res chain seq x y z
N MET A 1 1.14 15.10 14.23
CA MET A 1 0.41 14.33 13.20
C MET A 1 -0.40 15.22 12.28
N GLU A 2 -1.03 16.27 12.81
CA GLU A 2 -1.90 17.18 12.04
C GLU A 2 -1.18 17.86 10.87
N ALA A 3 0.10 18.25 11.05
CA ALA A 3 0.91 18.78 9.95
C ALA A 3 1.00 17.82 8.74
N ARG A 4 1.28 16.52 8.97
CA ARG A 4 1.33 15.51 7.89
C ARG A 4 -0.04 15.24 7.26
N ALA A 5 -1.11 15.33 8.05
CA ALA A 5 -2.47 15.22 7.52
C ALA A 5 -2.82 16.43 6.63
N MET A 6 -2.40 17.63 7.02
CA MET A 6 -2.53 18.85 6.24
C MET A 6 -1.71 18.77 4.94
N GLU A 7 -0.46 18.33 5.01
CA GLU A 7 0.40 18.10 3.83
C GLU A 7 -0.24 17.12 2.84
N ALA A 8 -0.81 16.02 3.34
CA ALA A 8 -1.54 15.06 2.50
C ALA A 8 -2.74 15.70 1.80
N TYR A 9 -3.48 16.55 2.51
CA TYR A 9 -4.64 17.27 1.97
C TYR A 9 -4.22 18.29 0.90
N VAL A 10 -3.18 19.10 1.15
CA VAL A 10 -2.64 20.06 0.19
C VAL A 10 -2.12 19.35 -1.07
N ALA A 11 -1.40 18.23 -0.91
CA ALA A 11 -0.94 17.42 -2.05
C ALA A 11 -2.11 16.89 -2.89
N HIS A 12 -3.20 16.47 -2.24
CA HIS A 12 -4.40 16.02 -2.93
C HIS A 12 -5.03 17.15 -3.76
N LEU A 13 -5.20 18.33 -3.17
CA LEU A 13 -5.75 19.51 -3.85
C LEU A 13 -4.86 19.97 -5.02
N GLY A 14 -3.54 19.86 -4.87
CA GLY A 14 -2.57 20.20 -5.92
C GLY A 14 -2.43 19.14 -7.02
N GLY A 15 -3.25 18.08 -7.04
CA GLY A 15 -3.17 17.02 -8.07
C GLY A 15 -2.01 16.03 -7.87
N HIS A 16 -1.21 16.17 -6.81
CA HIS A 16 -0.10 15.28 -6.49
C HIS A 16 -0.60 13.98 -5.84
N HIS A 17 -1.37 13.20 -6.58
CA HIS A 17 -2.11 12.04 -6.07
C HIS A 17 -1.21 10.98 -5.45
N ARG A 18 0.00 10.75 -6.01
CA ARG A 18 0.98 9.81 -5.42
C ARG A 18 1.46 10.26 -4.05
N ALA A 19 1.82 11.54 -3.92
CA ALA A 19 2.25 12.10 -2.64
C ALA A 19 1.11 12.07 -1.63
N ALA A 20 -0.11 12.45 -2.04
CA ALA A 20 -1.30 12.40 -1.20
C ALA A 20 -1.60 10.98 -0.69
N THR A 21 -1.47 9.95 -1.54
CA THR A 21 -1.62 8.54 -1.14
C THR A 21 -0.58 8.15 -0.10
N VAL A 22 0.70 8.39 -0.37
CA VAL A 22 1.80 7.98 0.54
C VAL A 22 1.69 8.69 1.89
N LEU A 23 1.45 10.00 1.89
CA LEU A 23 1.31 10.80 3.11
C LEU A 23 0.10 10.33 3.95
N SER A 24 -1.06 10.14 3.31
CA SER A 24 -2.26 9.66 4.00
C SER A 24 -2.06 8.26 4.60
N MET A 25 -1.39 7.36 3.88
CA MET A 25 -1.03 6.03 4.40
C MET A 25 -0.03 6.10 5.55
N GLY A 26 0.93 7.04 5.52
CA GLY A 26 1.84 7.29 6.62
C GLY A 26 1.12 7.73 7.89
N VAL A 27 0.16 8.64 7.76
CA VAL A 27 -0.70 9.09 8.88
C VAL A 27 -1.54 7.94 9.43
N ALA A 28 -2.19 7.18 8.54
CA ALA A 28 -3.01 6.03 8.91
C ALA A 28 -2.21 4.99 9.69
N ARG A 29 -1.00 4.63 9.24
CA ARG A 29 -0.13 3.66 9.92
C ARG A 29 0.20 4.06 11.35
N ILE A 30 0.55 5.33 11.54
CA ILE A 30 0.89 5.84 12.87
C ILE A 30 -0.35 5.78 13.78
N ARG A 31 -1.51 6.25 13.30
CA ARG A 31 -2.77 6.20 14.06
C ARG A 31 -3.25 4.77 14.35
N CYS A 32 -3.11 3.85 13.39
CA CYS A 32 -3.34 2.42 13.59
C CYS A 32 -2.46 1.86 14.72
N GLY A 33 -1.20 2.27 14.78
CA GLY A 33 -0.27 1.87 15.84
C GLY A 33 -0.70 2.37 17.22
N LEU A 34 -1.34 3.53 17.27
CA LEU A 34 -1.86 4.15 18.50
C LEU A 34 -3.28 3.67 18.88
N GLY A 35 -3.93 2.83 18.05
CA GLY A 35 -5.31 2.40 18.26
C GLY A 35 -6.35 3.52 18.03
N ASP A 36 -5.98 4.59 17.33
CA ASP A 36 -6.85 5.72 17.05
C ASP A 36 -7.88 5.36 15.98
N THR A 37 -9.17 5.55 16.28
CA THR A 37 -10.30 5.25 15.41
C THR A 37 -10.30 6.08 14.12
N ARG A 38 -9.64 7.25 14.12
CA ARG A 38 -9.47 8.10 12.92
C ARG A 38 -8.59 7.48 11.85
N ALA A 39 -7.87 6.40 12.17
CA ALA A 39 -7.07 5.68 11.19
C ALA A 39 -7.92 5.23 9.97
N GLY A 40 -9.17 4.80 10.18
CA GLY A 40 -10.07 4.42 9.09
C GLY A 40 -10.33 5.56 8.09
N GLU A 41 -10.51 6.78 8.58
CA GLU A 41 -10.70 7.97 7.75
C GLU A 41 -9.46 8.30 6.90
N ASP A 42 -8.27 8.10 7.46
CA ASP A 42 -7.03 8.33 6.74
C ASP A 42 -6.79 7.28 5.65
N VAL A 43 -7.16 6.01 5.90
CA VAL A 43 -7.12 4.98 4.85
C VAL A 43 -8.18 5.23 3.77
N MET A 44 -9.36 5.75 4.14
CA MET A 44 -10.36 6.23 3.16
C MET A 44 -9.78 7.33 2.26
N ARG A 45 -9.13 8.35 2.85
CA ARG A 45 -8.52 9.45 2.10
C ARG A 45 -7.38 8.96 1.20
N ALA A 46 -6.55 8.04 1.70
CA ALA A 46 -5.52 7.39 0.92
C ALA A 46 -6.10 6.63 -0.28
N THR A 47 -7.22 5.93 -0.07
CA THR A 47 -7.95 5.19 -1.12
C THR A 47 -8.48 6.13 -2.19
N ALA A 48 -9.09 7.27 -1.80
CA ALA A 48 -9.59 8.28 -2.73
C ALA A 48 -8.46 8.92 -3.56
N ALA A 49 -7.32 9.24 -2.93
CA ALA A 49 -6.15 9.73 -3.65
C ALA A 49 -5.57 8.66 -4.60
N TRP A 50 -5.52 7.41 -4.13
CA TRP A 50 -5.00 6.27 -4.90
C TRP A 50 -5.82 6.02 -6.17
N GLN A 51 -7.16 6.14 -6.09
CA GLN A 51 -8.06 6.01 -7.25
C GLN A 51 -7.69 6.96 -8.41
N ARG A 52 -7.03 8.08 -8.12
CA ARG A 52 -6.61 9.08 -9.11
C ARG A 52 -5.19 8.88 -9.65
N LEU A 53 -4.50 7.79 -9.28
CA LEU A 53 -3.19 7.46 -9.84
C LEU A 53 -3.32 6.96 -11.28
N HIS A 54 -2.55 7.55 -12.19
CA HIS A 54 -2.46 7.12 -13.59
C HIS A 54 -1.29 6.18 -13.87
N ASP A 55 -0.30 6.11 -12.97
CA ASP A 55 0.81 5.16 -13.06
C ASP A 55 0.35 3.80 -12.52
N ASP A 56 0.16 2.83 -13.42
CA ASP A 56 -0.28 1.48 -13.09
C ASP A 56 0.66 0.76 -12.13
N ARG A 57 1.98 0.95 -12.24
CA ARG A 57 2.93 0.33 -11.31
C ARG A 57 2.80 0.91 -9.91
N ALA A 58 2.66 2.23 -9.81
CA ALA A 58 2.40 2.88 -8.53
C ALA A 58 1.04 2.48 -7.96
N ALA A 59 0.01 2.38 -8.81
CA ALA A 59 -1.33 1.96 -8.41
C ALA A 59 -1.32 0.52 -7.88
N VAL A 60 -0.63 -0.41 -8.53
CA VAL A 60 -0.50 -1.79 -8.03
C VAL A 60 0.22 -1.85 -6.69
N ALA A 61 1.38 -1.18 -6.57
CA ALA A 61 2.17 -1.19 -5.35
C ALA A 61 1.39 -0.61 -4.15
N HIS A 62 0.85 0.60 -4.32
CA HIS A 62 0.12 1.28 -3.25
C HIS A 62 -1.24 0.64 -2.97
N GLY A 63 -1.87 0.00 -3.96
CA GLY A 63 -3.14 -0.71 -3.77
C GLY A 63 -2.98 -1.96 -2.91
N ARG A 64 -1.89 -2.72 -3.07
CA ARG A 64 -1.59 -3.86 -2.18
C ARG A 64 -1.37 -3.39 -0.74
N GLU A 65 -0.61 -2.32 -0.56
CA GLU A 65 -0.40 -1.74 0.77
C GLU A 65 -1.70 -1.22 1.41
N LEU A 66 -2.62 -0.66 0.62
CA LEU A 66 -3.95 -0.26 1.11
C LEU A 66 -4.75 -1.47 1.60
N LEU A 67 -4.74 -2.58 0.88
CA LEU A 67 -5.41 -3.81 1.33
C LEU A 67 -4.84 -4.34 2.65
N HIS A 68 -3.51 -4.26 2.84
CA HIS A 68 -2.90 -4.62 4.11
C HIS A 68 -3.33 -3.69 5.25
N LEU A 69 -3.44 -2.37 5.01
CA LEU A 69 -3.94 -1.44 6.01
C LEU A 69 -5.41 -1.69 6.36
N TRP A 70 -6.23 -2.02 5.37
CA TRP A 70 -7.63 -2.38 5.59
C TRP A 70 -7.77 -3.67 6.42
N ALA A 71 -7.02 -4.72 6.10
CA ALA A 71 -7.02 -5.98 6.86
C ALA A 71 -6.59 -5.75 8.32
N HIS A 72 -5.56 -4.92 8.55
CA HIS A 72 -5.12 -4.59 9.90
C HIS A 72 -6.17 -3.82 10.73
N LEU A 73 -6.99 -2.99 10.07
CA LEU A 73 -8.12 -2.33 10.73
C LEU A 73 -9.29 -3.28 10.99
N GLU A 74 -9.49 -4.28 10.11
CA GLU A 74 -10.47 -5.36 10.28
C GLU A 74 -10.15 -6.19 11.52
N ASP A 75 -8.91 -6.64 11.65
CA ASP A 75 -8.44 -7.43 12.80
C ASP A 75 -8.60 -6.70 14.14
N LYS A 76 -8.57 -5.36 14.09
CA LYS A 76 -8.78 -4.50 15.27
C LYS A 76 -10.24 -4.15 15.55
N GLY A 77 -11.17 -4.61 14.72
CA GLY A 77 -12.60 -4.27 14.84
C GLY A 77 -12.91 -2.80 14.55
N LEU A 78 -12.05 -2.11 13.78
CA LEU A 78 -12.15 -0.67 13.49
C LEU A 78 -12.81 -0.39 12.12
N LEU A 79 -13.42 -1.39 11.49
CA LEU A 79 -14.11 -1.23 10.20
C LEU A 79 -15.57 -0.85 10.37
N THR A 80 -15.99 0.13 9.55
CA THR A 80 -17.39 0.45 9.31
C THR A 80 -17.82 -0.14 7.96
N PRO A 81 -19.13 -0.27 7.67
CA PRO A 81 -19.59 -0.76 6.36
C PRO A 81 -19.08 0.06 5.17
N ALA A 82 -18.88 1.37 5.35
CA ALA A 82 -18.28 2.24 4.33
C ALA A 82 -16.83 1.84 3.99
N HIS A 83 -16.07 1.37 4.99
CA HIS A 83 -14.70 0.91 4.78
C HIS A 83 -14.64 -0.40 3.97
N SER A 84 -15.61 -1.31 4.19
CA SER A 84 -15.69 -2.57 3.44
C SER A 84 -15.94 -2.35 1.94
N GLU A 85 -16.75 -1.35 1.57
CA GLU A 85 -16.95 -1.00 0.17
C GLU A 85 -15.69 -0.39 -0.46
N ALA A 86 -14.97 0.47 0.26
CA ALA A 86 -13.69 1.00 -0.20
C ALA A 86 -12.66 -0.12 -0.44
N MET A 87 -12.58 -1.11 0.46
CA MET A 87 -11.73 -2.28 0.29
C MET A 87 -12.12 -3.08 -0.98
N ARG A 88 -13.42 -3.29 -1.24
CA ARG A 88 -13.88 -3.94 -2.48
C ARG A 88 -13.49 -3.16 -3.73
N GLN A 89 -13.58 -1.83 -3.72
CA GLN A 89 -13.15 -0.99 -4.84
C GLN A 89 -11.65 -1.12 -5.12
N VAL A 90 -10.81 -1.15 -4.06
CA VAL A 90 -9.37 -1.38 -4.21
C VAL A 90 -9.10 -2.74 -4.86
N ARG A 91 -9.74 -3.82 -4.38
CA ARG A 91 -9.61 -5.17 -4.96
C ARG A 91 -10.01 -5.19 -6.43
N ARG A 92 -11.18 -4.63 -6.77
CA ARG A 92 -11.68 -4.56 -8.15
C ARG A 92 -10.69 -3.86 -9.09
N ARG A 93 -10.18 -2.70 -8.68
CA ARG A 93 -9.25 -1.94 -9.51
C ARG A 93 -7.87 -2.61 -9.64
N LEU A 94 -7.40 -3.32 -8.62
CA LEU A 94 -6.19 -4.14 -8.77
C LEU A 94 -6.37 -5.25 -9.81
N VAL A 95 -7.54 -5.90 -9.84
CA VAL A 95 -7.88 -6.89 -10.88
C VAL A 95 -7.87 -6.25 -12.27
N THR A 96 -8.44 -5.05 -12.44
CA THR A 96 -8.38 -4.35 -13.74
C THR A 96 -6.96 -3.98 -14.18
N LEU A 97 -6.04 -3.83 -13.22
CA LEU A 97 -4.61 -3.58 -13.48
C LEU A 97 -3.81 -4.87 -13.72
N GLY A 98 -4.48 -6.02 -13.88
CA GLY A 98 -3.84 -7.31 -14.14
C GLY A 98 -3.26 -8.00 -12.90
N VAL A 99 -3.57 -7.52 -11.70
CA VAL A 99 -3.24 -8.24 -10.46
C VAL A 99 -4.28 -9.31 -10.25
N ALA A 100 -3.87 -10.58 -10.34
CA ALA A 100 -4.75 -11.70 -10.05
C ALA A 100 -5.44 -11.51 -8.68
N PRO A 101 -6.75 -11.79 -8.56
CA PRO A 101 -7.43 -11.68 -7.28
C PRO A 101 -6.72 -12.61 -6.30
N ALA A 102 -6.31 -12.07 -5.14
CA ALA A 102 -5.43 -12.70 -4.16
C ALA A 102 -6.04 -13.92 -3.43
N GLN A 103 -6.95 -14.66 -4.08
CA GLN A 103 -7.67 -15.78 -3.48
C GLN A 103 -6.83 -17.07 -3.45
N ASP A 104 -5.64 -17.07 -4.10
CA ASP A 104 -4.77 -18.26 -4.27
C ASP A 104 -3.27 -18.03 -3.99
N LEU A 105 -2.88 -16.89 -3.42
CA LEU A 105 -1.51 -16.71 -2.93
C LEU A 105 -1.51 -16.93 -1.42
N ASP A 106 -0.78 -17.96 -0.99
CA ASP A 106 -0.31 -18.19 0.38
C ASP A 106 0.41 -16.92 0.87
N VAL A 107 -0.37 -15.96 1.39
CA VAL A 107 0.15 -14.77 2.04
C VAL A 107 0.67 -15.25 3.40
N PRO A 108 1.99 -15.20 3.67
CA PRO A 108 2.48 -15.58 4.99
C PRO A 108 1.78 -14.70 6.03
N ALA A 109 1.19 -15.36 7.02
CA ALA A 109 0.56 -14.72 8.17
C ALA A 109 1.47 -13.61 8.73
N PRO A 110 0.89 -12.51 9.24
CA PRO A 110 1.67 -11.38 9.72
C PRO A 110 2.65 -11.84 10.79
N HIS A 111 3.90 -11.44 10.64
CA HIS A 111 4.87 -11.46 11.72
C HIS A 111 4.28 -10.60 12.83
N SER A 112 3.79 -11.30 13.86
CA SER A 112 3.25 -10.71 15.07
C SER A 112 4.20 -9.68 15.63
N GLY A 113 3.65 -8.54 16.00
CA GLY A 113 4.29 -7.65 16.96
C GLY A 113 5.31 -6.69 16.35
N HIS A 114 4.85 -5.45 16.23
CA HIS A 114 5.65 -4.25 16.30
C HIS A 114 6.49 -3.88 15.06
N GLN A 115 6.09 -2.72 14.53
CA GLN A 115 6.88 -1.80 13.71
C GLN A 115 6.88 -2.08 12.21
N TRP A 116 5.97 -1.38 11.54
CA TRP A 116 6.04 -1.12 10.10
C TRP A 116 7.41 -0.48 9.77
N PRO A 117 8.17 -0.99 8.79
CA PRO A 117 9.48 -0.43 8.45
C PRO A 117 9.31 1.04 7.99
N SER A 118 10.16 1.92 8.50
CA SER A 118 10.16 3.34 8.17
C SER A 118 10.27 3.56 6.66
N GLU A 119 9.78 4.70 6.17
CA GLU A 119 9.80 5.03 4.75
C GLU A 119 11.21 4.93 4.13
N GLU A 120 12.24 5.37 4.84
CA GLU A 120 13.64 5.18 4.44
C GLU A 120 14.06 3.71 4.34
N GLN A 121 13.61 2.85 5.26
CA GLN A 121 13.92 1.42 5.21
C GLN A 121 13.26 0.77 3.98
N ARG A 122 12.02 1.18 3.67
CA ARG A 122 11.31 0.75 2.46
C ARG A 122 11.95 1.28 1.19
N LEU A 123 12.42 2.53 1.16
CA LEU A 123 13.14 3.10 0.02
C LEU A 123 14.49 2.39 -0.21
N ARG A 124 15.20 2.04 0.87
CA ARG A 124 16.44 1.25 0.80
C ARG A 124 16.17 -0.18 0.30
N GLU A 125 15.12 -0.85 0.75
CA GLU A 125 14.74 -2.17 0.26
C GLU A 125 14.23 -2.17 -1.18
N ALA A 126 13.42 -1.18 -1.56
CA ALA A 126 12.99 -1.00 -2.95
C ALA A 126 14.19 -0.77 -3.87
N SER A 127 15.17 0.04 -3.44
CA SER A 127 16.42 0.25 -4.18
C SER A 127 17.28 -1.01 -4.27
N ARG A 128 17.36 -1.81 -3.20
CA ARG A 128 18.05 -3.11 -3.21
C ARG A 128 17.39 -4.10 -4.17
N ARG A 129 16.05 -4.19 -4.16
CA ARG A 129 15.29 -5.05 -5.08
C ARG A 129 15.41 -4.59 -6.53
N ALA A 130 15.39 -3.28 -6.78
CA ALA A 130 15.61 -2.74 -8.13
C ALA A 130 17.00 -3.12 -8.66
N ARG A 131 18.05 -2.97 -7.85
CA ARG A 131 19.42 -3.37 -8.21
C ARG A 131 19.57 -4.89 -8.39
N ALA A 132 18.93 -5.71 -7.55
CA ALA A 132 18.96 -7.16 -7.69
C ALA A 132 18.25 -7.62 -8.98
N ASN A 133 17.12 -6.99 -9.31
CA ASN A 133 16.37 -7.31 -10.53
C ASN A 133 17.11 -6.83 -11.80
N GLU A 134 17.81 -5.70 -11.70
CA GLU A 134 18.70 -5.20 -12.75
C GLU A 134 19.93 -6.10 -12.94
N TYR A 135 20.52 -6.59 -11.84
CA TYR A 135 21.60 -7.58 -11.87
C TYR A 135 21.14 -8.86 -12.59
N CYS A 136 20.00 -9.46 -12.20
CA CYS A 136 19.45 -10.64 -12.85
C CYS A 136 19.15 -10.42 -14.34
N ARG A 137 18.72 -9.22 -14.73
CA ARG A 137 18.46 -8.86 -16.13
C ARG A 137 19.75 -8.67 -16.92
N SER A 138 20.81 -8.19 -16.28
CA SER A 138 22.13 -7.99 -16.89
C SER A 138 22.96 -9.27 -17.00
N THR A 139 22.79 -10.23 -16.08
CA THR A 139 23.59 -11.45 -16.04
C THR A 139 23.03 -12.60 -16.89
N GLY A 140 21.88 -12.42 -17.54
CA GLY A 140 21.37 -13.39 -18.53
C GLY A 140 21.38 -14.84 -18.07
N GLN A 141 21.09 -15.13 -16.79
CA GLN A 141 21.02 -16.50 -16.32
C GLN A 141 19.68 -17.10 -16.79
N GLY A 142 19.71 -17.66 -18.00
CA GLY A 142 18.82 -18.75 -18.35
C GLY A 142 18.97 -19.85 -17.30
N GLY A 143 17.83 -20.28 -16.74
CA GLY A 143 17.78 -21.40 -15.81
C GLY A 143 18.37 -22.66 -16.45
N PRO A 144 18.87 -23.61 -15.63
CA PRO A 144 19.61 -24.77 -16.13
C PRO A 144 18.73 -25.60 -17.08
N SER A 145 19.25 -25.85 -18.27
CA SER A 145 18.80 -26.94 -19.13
C SER A 145 18.93 -28.24 -18.34
N ALA A 146 17.79 -28.88 -18.06
CA ALA A 146 17.74 -30.28 -17.69
C ALA A 146 17.31 -31.06 -18.94
N LEU A 147 18.20 -32.00 -19.29
CA LEU A 147 18.08 -33.04 -20.32
C LEU A 147 16.82 -33.89 -20.17
#